data_AF-A0A1I6RFB8-F1
#
_entry.id   AF-A0A1I6RFB8-F1
#
_cell.length_a   1.000
_cell.length_b   1.000
_cell.length_c   1.000
_cell.angle_alpha   90.00
_cell.angle_beta   90.00
_cell.angle_gamma   90.00
#
_symmetry.space_group_name_H-M   'P 1'
#
loop_
_entity.id
_entity.type
_entity.pdbx_description
1 polymer ?
#
loop_
_entity_poly.entity_id
_entity_poly.type
_entity_poly.pdbx_seq_one_letter_code
_entity_poly.pdbx_strand_id
1 'polypeptide(L)'
;MTGKPFFDDIDRWSDETFLDKAKITLNGKITNTAIILLGKPESSHYILPSVAQITWKLDTEEKAYEHFEIPFLISVNDVLRQIRNVKYKFFPSNQLIAVEVQKYDPEVILEALNNTIAHQNYSYFSRIIVTEQTGKLIFSNAGNFFEGSAEDYTTGNKTPQRYRNRWLADAMVTLKMIDSMGYGIHKMYKSQMQRFFPLPDYSKSTMDEVVLEIYGHTIDENYSKLLIEKKDDIDLTDAVLLDKVQKSVPINDEAARRLKQKGFIEGRKPNYFISSQIARITDKKAQYTRNKGLDTELLKSFILRHIDIHGYATRKEIDELLMDKMPDYMDEKQRKKKIDNIIQDMRGDTILNIGNRKVPKWVKKNN
;
A
#
# COMPACT_ATOMS: atom_id res chain seq x y z
N MET A 1 39.66 -13.12 -8.25
CA MET A 1 40.67 -12.05 -8.08
C MET A 1 40.01 -10.90 -7.37
N THR A 2 40.13 -10.84 -6.06
CA THR A 2 39.81 -9.66 -5.24
C THR A 2 40.78 -8.55 -5.68
N GLY A 3 40.30 -7.66 -6.54
CA GLY A 3 41.10 -6.57 -7.11
C GLY A 3 41.69 -5.72 -6.00
N LYS A 4 42.96 -5.33 -6.15
CA LYS A 4 43.55 -4.26 -5.34
C LYS A 4 42.59 -3.07 -5.35
N PRO A 5 42.36 -2.38 -4.21
CA PRO A 5 41.68 -1.10 -4.23
C PRO A 5 42.49 -0.17 -5.13
N PHE A 6 41.98 0.11 -6.32
CA PHE A 6 42.60 1.02 -7.28
C PHE A 6 42.23 2.48 -6.98
N PHE A 7 41.62 2.74 -5.82
CA PHE A 7 41.16 4.07 -5.40
C PHE A 7 42.27 5.13 -5.50
N ASP A 8 43.47 4.81 -4.99
CA ASP A 8 44.62 5.72 -5.00
C ASP A 8 45.19 5.95 -6.43
N ASP A 9 44.84 5.11 -7.40
CA ASP A 9 45.30 5.21 -8.78
C ASP A 9 44.32 5.99 -9.68
N ILE A 10 43.03 6.10 -9.29
CA ILE A 10 41.97 6.72 -10.11
C ILE A 10 42.34 8.16 -10.48
N ASP A 11 42.83 8.94 -9.51
CA ASP A 11 43.18 10.35 -9.70
C ASP A 11 44.34 10.56 -10.70
N ARG A 12 45.06 9.49 -11.06
CA ARG A 12 46.19 9.52 -12.00
C ARG A 12 45.84 8.92 -13.37
N TRP A 13 44.66 8.36 -13.53
CA TRP A 13 44.25 7.77 -14.80
C TRP A 13 43.97 8.87 -15.83
N SER A 14 44.32 8.59 -17.09
CA SER A 14 43.76 9.37 -18.20
C SER A 14 42.26 9.12 -18.29
N ASP A 15 41.51 10.08 -18.85
CA ASP A 15 40.08 9.92 -19.13
C ASP A 15 39.79 8.63 -19.89
N GLU A 16 40.62 8.30 -20.89
CA GLU A 16 40.51 7.04 -21.65
C GLU A 16 40.62 5.80 -20.75
N THR A 17 41.64 5.77 -19.87
CA THR A 17 41.83 4.65 -18.93
C THR A 17 40.66 4.56 -17.96
N PHE A 18 40.20 5.69 -17.44
CA PHE A 18 39.06 5.74 -16.52
C PHE A 18 37.79 5.21 -17.17
N LEU A 19 37.46 5.68 -18.36
CA LEU A 19 36.25 5.28 -19.09
C LEU A 19 36.29 3.81 -19.51
N ASP A 20 37.45 3.29 -19.93
CA ASP A 20 37.61 1.87 -20.25
C ASP A 20 37.46 0.99 -18.99
N LYS A 21 38.07 1.39 -17.86
CA LYS A 21 37.94 0.69 -16.57
C LYS A 21 36.52 0.74 -16.02
N ALA A 22 35.80 1.83 -16.29
CA ALA A 22 34.38 1.98 -15.96
C ALA A 22 33.45 1.22 -16.92
N LYS A 23 34.00 0.55 -17.96
CA LYS A 23 33.27 -0.13 -19.03
C LYS A 23 32.34 0.80 -19.82
N ILE A 24 32.67 2.09 -19.84
CA ILE A 24 31.96 3.08 -20.63
C ILE A 24 32.46 3.04 -22.07
N THR A 25 33.77 3.05 -22.26
CA THR A 25 34.42 2.87 -23.56
C THR A 25 35.05 1.48 -23.67
N LEU A 26 35.47 1.10 -24.88
CA LEU A 26 36.22 -0.14 -25.11
C LEU A 26 37.45 0.17 -25.97
N ASN A 27 38.63 0.14 -25.35
CA ASN A 27 39.91 0.51 -25.96
C ASN A 27 39.83 1.93 -26.56
N GLY A 28 39.33 2.88 -25.76
CA GLY A 28 39.12 4.28 -26.15
C GLY A 28 37.98 4.52 -27.14
N LYS A 29 37.29 3.48 -27.63
CA LYS A 29 36.17 3.63 -28.56
C LYS A 29 34.86 3.86 -27.83
N ILE A 30 34.08 4.82 -28.32
CA ILE A 30 32.73 5.12 -27.84
C ILE A 30 31.81 3.92 -28.06
N THR A 31 31.09 3.52 -27.01
CA THR A 31 30.09 2.45 -27.07
C THR A 31 28.68 3.03 -26.97
N ASN A 32 27.66 2.23 -27.28
CA ASN A 32 26.26 2.62 -27.02
C ASN A 32 26.02 2.92 -25.52
N THR A 33 26.72 2.22 -24.62
CA THR A 33 26.67 2.50 -23.17
C THR A 33 27.21 3.89 -22.86
N ALA A 34 28.31 4.32 -23.50
CA ALA A 34 28.83 5.67 -23.33
C ALA A 34 27.81 6.73 -23.75
N ILE A 35 27.13 6.51 -24.88
CA ILE A 35 26.07 7.42 -25.36
C ILE A 35 24.91 7.44 -24.36
N ILE A 36 24.41 6.27 -23.94
CA ILE A 36 23.25 6.17 -23.05
C ILE A 36 23.52 6.79 -21.67
N LEU A 37 24.68 6.53 -21.07
CA LEU A 37 24.96 6.93 -19.69
C LEU A 37 25.61 8.31 -19.56
N LEU A 38 26.49 8.71 -20.49
CA LEU A 38 27.30 9.93 -20.40
C LEU A 38 27.22 10.83 -21.65
N GLY A 39 26.61 10.35 -22.72
CA GLY A 39 26.53 11.07 -23.99
C GLY A 39 25.69 12.34 -23.86
N LYS A 40 26.10 13.36 -24.61
CA LYS A 40 25.28 14.57 -24.75
C LYS A 40 23.97 14.24 -25.47
N PRO A 41 22.85 14.94 -25.22
CA PRO A 41 21.58 14.71 -25.91
C PRO A 41 21.71 14.63 -27.44
N GLU A 42 22.56 15.46 -28.03
CA GLU A 42 22.80 15.52 -29.48
C GLU A 42 23.42 14.23 -30.04
N SER A 43 24.04 13.41 -29.20
CA SER A 43 24.66 12.14 -29.61
C SER A 43 23.66 10.97 -29.75
N SER A 44 22.40 11.18 -29.40
CA SER A 44 21.33 10.16 -29.50
C SER A 44 21.15 9.59 -30.91
N HIS A 45 21.48 10.36 -31.96
CA HIS A 45 21.39 9.88 -33.34
C HIS A 45 22.32 8.69 -33.65
N TYR A 46 23.40 8.50 -32.89
CA TYR A 46 24.35 7.40 -33.08
C TYR A 46 23.80 6.03 -32.65
N ILE A 47 22.72 5.99 -31.86
CA ILE A 47 22.08 4.73 -31.44
C ILE A 47 20.80 4.41 -32.21
N LEU A 48 20.44 5.22 -33.21
CA LEU A 48 19.27 4.97 -34.07
C LEU A 48 19.37 3.59 -34.73
N PRO A 49 18.24 2.87 -34.88
CA PRO A 49 16.86 3.28 -34.55
C PRO A 49 16.47 3.16 -33.06
N SER A 50 17.38 2.76 -32.18
CA SER A 50 17.10 2.64 -30.73
C SER A 50 16.78 3.99 -30.11
N VAL A 51 15.88 3.99 -29.12
CA VAL A 51 15.46 5.19 -28.39
C VAL A 51 15.95 5.10 -26.94
N ALA A 52 16.72 6.10 -26.51
CA ALA A 52 17.12 6.29 -25.12
C ALA A 52 16.48 7.58 -24.59
N GLN A 53 15.23 7.47 -24.14
CA GLN A 53 14.48 8.57 -23.55
C GLN A 53 13.52 8.03 -22.49
N ILE A 54 13.38 8.76 -21.39
CA ILE A 54 12.39 8.50 -20.34
C ILE A 54 11.29 9.54 -20.49
N THR A 55 10.03 9.13 -20.41
CA THR A 55 8.89 10.05 -20.36
C THR A 55 8.24 9.95 -19.00
N TRP A 56 8.24 11.05 -18.25
CA TRP A 56 7.35 11.18 -17.10
C TRP A 56 6.00 11.68 -17.58
N LYS A 57 4.92 11.05 -17.12
CA LYS A 57 3.54 11.42 -17.45
C LYS A 57 2.76 11.58 -16.14
N LEU A 58 2.23 12.77 -15.91
CA LEU A 58 1.22 13.00 -14.88
C LEU A 58 -0.14 12.66 -15.44
N ASP A 59 -0.83 11.70 -14.80
CA ASP A 59 -2.13 11.21 -15.23
C ASP A 59 -3.07 11.18 -14.02
N THR A 60 -3.41 12.38 -13.55
CA THR A 60 -4.36 12.63 -12.47
C THR A 60 -5.50 13.51 -13.00
N GLU A 61 -6.15 14.30 -12.14
CA GLU A 61 -7.06 15.36 -12.60
C GLU A 61 -6.32 16.35 -13.52
N GLU A 62 -5.09 16.69 -13.13
CA GLU A 62 -4.14 17.40 -13.98
C GLU A 62 -3.34 16.41 -14.83
N LYS A 63 -3.08 16.82 -16.07
CA LYS A 63 -2.26 16.08 -17.04
C LYS A 63 -1.07 16.92 -17.44
N ALA A 64 0.10 16.31 -17.38
CA ALA A 64 1.37 16.91 -17.77
C ALA A 64 2.29 15.80 -18.26
N TYR A 65 3.32 16.16 -19.02
CA TYR A 65 4.38 15.23 -19.37
C TYR A 65 5.69 15.98 -19.56
N GLU A 66 6.78 15.25 -19.43
CA GLU A 66 8.12 15.73 -19.71
C GLU A 66 8.97 14.59 -20.27
N HIS A 67 9.80 14.91 -21.25
CA HIS A 67 10.74 13.97 -21.83
C HIS A 67 12.14 14.26 -21.28
N PHE A 68 12.79 13.22 -20.81
CA PHE A 68 14.15 13.24 -20.28
C PHE A 68 15.04 12.43 -21.21
N GLU A 69 16.04 13.11 -21.76
CA GLU A 69 16.99 12.52 -22.70
C GLU A 69 18.23 11.97 -21.96
N ILE A 70 19.13 11.36 -22.72
CA ILE A 70 20.48 11.02 -22.25
C ILE A 70 21.23 12.31 -21.86
N PRO A 71 22.16 12.28 -20.89
CA PRO A 71 22.72 11.10 -20.24
C PRO A 71 21.90 10.58 -19.05
N PHE A 72 21.59 9.28 -19.06
CA PHE A 72 20.81 8.64 -18.00
C PHE A 72 21.50 8.59 -16.63
N LEU A 73 22.83 8.80 -16.55
CA LEU A 73 23.50 8.88 -15.26
C LEU A 73 22.96 10.03 -14.39
N ILE A 74 22.58 11.15 -15.02
CA ILE A 74 22.06 12.32 -14.32
C ILE A 74 20.55 12.47 -14.47
N SER A 75 19.98 12.13 -15.63
CA SER A 75 18.56 12.41 -15.90
C SER A 75 17.60 11.57 -15.06
N VAL A 76 18.05 10.44 -14.49
CA VAL A 76 17.25 9.71 -13.48
C VAL A 76 16.96 10.55 -12.23
N ASN A 77 17.88 11.44 -11.83
CA ASN A 77 17.64 12.37 -10.72
C ASN A 77 16.67 13.48 -11.12
N ASP A 78 16.63 13.85 -12.40
CA ASP A 78 15.73 14.86 -12.92
C ASP A 78 14.30 14.30 -12.94
N VAL A 79 14.13 13.06 -13.41
CA VAL A 79 12.87 12.31 -13.31
C VAL A 79 12.42 12.16 -11.85
N LEU A 80 13.33 11.83 -10.93
CA LEU A 80 13.01 11.74 -9.50
C LEU A 80 12.50 13.07 -8.93
N ARG A 81 13.10 14.20 -9.32
CA ARG A 81 12.66 15.53 -8.86
C ARG A 81 11.29 15.92 -9.40
N GLN A 82 10.91 15.38 -10.55
CA GLN A 82 9.60 15.62 -11.16
C GLN A 82 8.46 14.86 -10.45
N ILE A 83 8.77 13.73 -9.81
CA ILE A 83 7.78 12.89 -9.11
C ILE A 83 7.32 13.55 -7.81
N ARG A 84 6.00 13.72 -7.63
CA ARG A 84 5.46 14.31 -6.40
C ARG A 84 5.53 13.33 -5.23
N ASN A 85 6.34 13.66 -4.23
CA ASN A 85 6.53 12.87 -3.02
C ASN A 85 6.20 13.67 -1.76
N VAL A 86 5.06 13.38 -1.15
CA VAL A 86 4.57 14.03 0.07
C VAL A 86 4.49 13.03 1.21
N LYS A 87 4.42 13.53 2.44
CA LYS A 87 4.21 12.68 3.60
C LYS A 87 2.76 12.17 3.65
N TYR A 88 2.59 10.91 4.00
CA TYR A 88 1.32 10.23 4.19
C TYR A 88 1.13 9.87 5.67
N LYS A 89 -0.10 10.01 6.19
CA LYS A 89 -0.42 9.77 7.60
C LYS A 89 -1.38 8.59 7.75
N PHE A 90 -1.00 7.64 8.59
CA PHE A 90 -1.85 6.54 9.02
C PHE A 90 -2.40 6.78 10.42
N PHE A 91 -3.64 6.40 10.65
CA PHE A 91 -4.32 6.47 11.94
C PHE A 91 -4.64 5.05 12.43
N PRO A 92 -3.68 4.36 13.07
CA PRO A 92 -3.90 3.03 13.63
C PRO A 92 -4.82 3.08 14.87
N SER A 93 -5.41 1.94 15.21
CA SER A 93 -6.45 1.86 16.25
C SER A 93 -5.88 1.74 17.67
N ASN A 94 -4.61 1.34 17.80
CA ASN A 94 -3.96 1.03 19.06
C ASN A 94 -3.16 2.21 19.66
N GLN A 95 -3.10 3.36 18.99
CA GLN A 95 -2.38 4.54 19.47
C GLN A 95 -3.09 5.84 19.03
N LEU A 96 -2.90 6.90 19.82
CA LEU A 96 -3.55 8.20 19.59
C LEU A 96 -2.82 9.10 18.58
N ILE A 97 -1.56 8.76 18.24
CA ILE A 97 -0.71 9.55 17.37
C ILE A 97 -0.65 8.89 15.98
N ALA A 98 -0.75 9.71 14.94
CA ALA A 98 -0.63 9.25 13.56
C ALA A 98 0.81 8.79 13.25
N VAL A 99 0.94 7.72 12.47
CA VAL A 99 2.22 7.30 11.90
C VAL A 99 2.42 8.04 10.58
N GLU A 100 3.49 8.80 10.46
CA GLU A 100 3.81 9.56 9.26
C GLU A 100 4.96 8.88 8.49
N VAL A 101 4.77 8.66 7.18
CA VAL A 101 5.79 8.06 6.29
C VAL A 101 5.87 8.84 4.98
N GLN A 102 6.96 8.66 4.21
CA GLN A 102 7.02 9.19 2.84
C GLN A 102 6.19 8.33 1.89
N LYS A 103 5.45 8.98 0.99
CA LYS A 103 4.63 8.31 -0.03
C LYS A 103 5.45 7.36 -0.89
N TYR A 104 6.63 7.79 -1.31
CA TYR A 104 7.60 6.97 -2.02
C TYR A 104 8.97 7.06 -1.35
N ASP A 105 9.71 5.96 -1.44
CA ASP A 105 11.11 5.93 -1.08
C ASP A 105 11.94 6.30 -2.33
N PRO A 106 12.75 7.38 -2.29
CA PRO A 106 13.59 7.77 -3.41
C PRO A 106 14.51 6.66 -3.91
N GLU A 107 15.04 5.82 -3.02
CA GLU A 107 15.91 4.70 -3.40
C GLU A 107 15.15 3.67 -4.23
N VAL A 108 13.89 3.40 -3.89
CA VAL A 108 13.02 2.49 -4.63
C VAL A 108 12.70 3.03 -6.03
N ILE A 109 12.48 4.35 -6.16
CA ILE A 109 12.26 4.99 -7.47
C ILE A 109 13.51 4.90 -8.33
N LEU A 110 14.69 5.22 -7.77
CA LEU A 110 15.96 5.13 -8.49
C LEU A 110 16.28 3.70 -8.90
N GLU A 111 16.04 2.73 -8.03
CA GLU A 111 16.19 1.30 -8.33
C GLU A 111 15.25 0.88 -9.47
N ALA A 112 13.99 1.35 -9.47
CA ALA A 112 13.05 1.07 -10.57
C ALA A 112 13.53 1.68 -11.89
N LEU A 113 13.94 2.96 -11.90
CA LEU A 113 14.50 3.62 -13.08
C LEU A 113 15.74 2.90 -13.61
N ASN A 114 16.69 2.60 -12.75
CA ASN A 114 17.93 1.94 -13.15
C ASN A 114 17.68 0.53 -13.68
N ASN A 115 16.73 -0.22 -13.09
CA ASN A 115 16.31 -1.51 -13.64
C ASN A 115 15.64 -1.38 -15.00
N THR A 116 14.81 -0.35 -15.22
CA THR A 116 14.24 -0.10 -16.56
C THR A 116 15.33 0.17 -17.60
N ILE A 117 16.33 1.01 -17.28
CA ILE A 117 17.45 1.32 -18.17
C ILE A 117 18.29 0.08 -18.49
N ALA A 118 18.63 -0.71 -17.47
CA ALA A 118 19.47 -1.90 -17.62
C ALA A 118 18.79 -3.01 -18.42
N HIS A 119 17.47 -3.18 -18.27
CA HIS A 119 16.72 -4.28 -18.86
C HIS A 119 15.84 -3.91 -20.06
N GLN A 120 15.76 -2.64 -20.45
CA GLN A 120 15.00 -2.21 -21.63
C GLN A 120 15.44 -2.98 -22.87
N ASN A 121 14.46 -3.46 -23.63
CA ASN A 121 14.71 -4.01 -24.94
C ASN A 121 14.83 -2.88 -25.99
N TYR A 122 16.05 -2.34 -26.14
CA TYR A 122 16.31 -1.22 -27.03
C TYR A 122 16.02 -1.50 -28.52
N SER A 123 15.88 -2.77 -28.93
CA SER A 123 15.48 -3.14 -30.29
C SER A 123 14.00 -2.87 -30.60
N TYR A 124 13.19 -2.54 -29.59
CA TYR A 124 11.77 -2.19 -29.79
C TYR A 124 11.56 -0.71 -30.10
N PHE A 125 12.64 0.09 -30.07
CA PHE A 125 12.60 1.53 -30.41
C PHE A 125 11.62 2.32 -29.52
N SER A 126 11.43 1.85 -28.30
CA SER A 126 10.48 2.38 -27.32
C SER A 126 11.14 3.25 -26.27
N ARG A 127 10.33 4.12 -25.67
CA ARG A 127 10.70 4.94 -24.51
C ARG A 127 10.39 4.18 -23.22
N ILE A 128 11.13 4.50 -22.16
CA ILE A 128 10.73 4.15 -20.80
C ILE A 128 9.63 5.12 -20.38
N ILE A 129 8.51 4.62 -19.87
CA ILE A 129 7.37 5.46 -19.44
C ILE A 129 7.22 5.37 -17.93
N VAL A 130 7.25 6.52 -17.25
CA VAL A 130 6.95 6.65 -15.82
C VAL A 130 5.65 7.42 -15.68
N THR A 131 4.56 6.71 -15.40
CA THR A 131 3.25 7.33 -15.20
C THR A 131 2.99 7.55 -13.72
N GLU A 132 2.82 8.80 -13.32
CA GLU A 132 2.32 9.17 -12.00
C GLU A 132 0.80 9.28 -12.03
N GLN A 133 0.14 8.37 -11.30
CA GLN A 133 -1.31 8.37 -11.11
C GLN A 133 -1.65 8.67 -9.64
N THR A 134 -2.94 8.89 -9.37
CA THR A 134 -3.43 9.05 -8.01
C THR A 134 -3.02 7.83 -7.18
N GLY A 135 -2.16 8.06 -6.19
CA GLY A 135 -1.70 7.06 -5.26
C GLY A 135 -0.68 6.03 -5.79
N LYS A 136 -0.24 6.05 -7.04
CA LYS A 136 0.80 5.11 -7.50
C LYS A 136 1.70 5.65 -8.61
N LEU A 137 2.87 5.05 -8.74
CA LEU A 137 3.78 5.20 -9.87
C LEU A 137 3.76 3.92 -10.70
N ILE A 138 3.75 4.06 -12.02
CA ILE A 138 3.78 2.94 -12.96
C ILE A 138 4.99 3.10 -13.87
N PHE A 139 5.91 2.16 -13.82
CA PHE A 139 7.07 2.08 -14.70
C PHE A 139 6.79 1.06 -15.78
N SER A 140 6.73 1.50 -17.04
CA SER A 140 6.50 0.64 -18.20
C SER A 140 7.76 0.61 -19.06
N ASN A 141 8.23 -0.59 -19.38
CA ASN A 141 9.49 -0.82 -20.07
C ASN A 141 9.33 -1.88 -21.15
N ALA A 142 9.89 -1.62 -22.33
CA ALA A 142 9.75 -2.55 -23.46
C ALA A 142 10.54 -3.85 -23.26
N GLY A 143 9.92 -4.96 -23.67
CA GLY A 143 10.43 -6.32 -23.55
C GLY A 143 9.80 -7.10 -22.39
N ASN A 144 10.25 -8.33 -22.18
CA ASN A 144 9.82 -9.19 -21.08
C ASN A 144 10.76 -9.14 -19.87
N PHE A 145 10.25 -9.68 -18.75
CA PHE A 145 11.08 -10.00 -17.58
C PHE A 145 12.14 -11.02 -17.99
N PHE A 146 13.41 -10.63 -17.89
CA PHE A 146 14.48 -11.30 -18.65
C PHE A 146 14.89 -12.67 -18.09
N GLU A 147 14.78 -12.87 -16.78
CA GLU A 147 15.19 -14.11 -16.12
C GLU A 147 14.21 -14.52 -15.02
N GLY A 148 13.30 -15.44 -15.33
CA GLY A 148 12.27 -15.92 -14.39
C GLY A 148 11.15 -14.90 -14.16
N SER A 149 10.63 -14.84 -12.94
CA SER A 149 9.53 -13.97 -12.53
C SER A 149 9.97 -12.97 -11.46
N ALA A 150 9.19 -11.90 -11.26
CA ALA A 150 9.45 -10.93 -10.20
C ALA A 150 9.37 -11.57 -8.80
N GLU A 151 8.47 -12.54 -8.62
CA GLU A 151 8.25 -13.29 -7.39
C GLU A 151 9.49 -14.08 -6.96
N ASP A 152 10.29 -14.57 -7.92
CA ASP A 152 11.51 -15.33 -7.62
C ASP A 152 12.55 -14.47 -6.85
N TYR A 153 12.52 -13.15 -7.03
CA TYR A 153 13.45 -12.20 -6.42
C TYR A 153 12.93 -11.59 -5.12
N THR A 154 11.65 -11.78 -4.78
CA THR A 154 11.02 -11.19 -3.59
C THR A 154 11.72 -11.58 -2.29
N THR A 155 12.23 -12.82 -2.19
CA THR A 155 12.91 -13.31 -0.97
C THR A 155 14.35 -12.85 -0.84
N GLY A 156 14.95 -12.32 -1.91
CA GLY A 156 16.37 -11.96 -1.97
C GLY A 156 17.32 -13.16 -2.13
N ASN A 157 16.81 -14.38 -2.33
CA ASN A 157 17.65 -15.57 -2.45
C ASN A 157 18.12 -15.85 -3.89
N LYS A 158 17.53 -15.18 -4.88
CA LYS A 158 17.86 -15.37 -6.30
C LYS A 158 18.80 -14.27 -6.78
N THR A 159 19.95 -14.69 -7.30
CA THR A 159 20.90 -13.84 -8.00
C THR A 159 20.68 -13.98 -9.52
N PRO A 160 20.52 -12.88 -10.28
CA PRO A 160 20.39 -12.95 -11.72
C PRO A 160 21.70 -13.43 -12.35
N GLN A 161 21.61 -14.39 -13.26
CA GLN A 161 22.76 -14.91 -14.00
C GLN A 161 23.00 -14.15 -15.30
N ARG A 162 21.96 -13.53 -15.86
CA ARG A 162 22.01 -12.87 -17.17
C ARG A 162 21.42 -11.46 -17.12
N TYR A 163 22.00 -10.57 -17.91
CA TYR A 163 21.49 -9.22 -18.17
C TYR A 163 21.26 -9.04 -19.67
N ARG A 164 20.15 -8.40 -20.05
CA ARG A 164 19.80 -8.16 -21.45
C ARG A 164 20.87 -7.32 -22.14
N ASN A 165 21.24 -6.21 -21.51
CA ASN A 165 22.25 -5.29 -21.99
C ASN A 165 23.54 -5.47 -21.17
N ARG A 166 24.28 -6.56 -21.38
CA ARG A 166 25.38 -6.96 -20.49
C ARG A 166 26.45 -5.87 -20.28
N TRP A 167 26.90 -5.22 -21.36
CA TRP A 167 27.91 -4.17 -21.28
C TRP A 167 27.39 -2.92 -20.53
N LEU A 168 26.14 -2.53 -20.78
CA LEU A 168 25.45 -1.45 -20.07
C LEU A 168 25.29 -1.77 -18.58
N ALA A 169 24.77 -2.95 -18.23
CA ALA A 169 24.58 -3.37 -16.85
C ALA A 169 25.91 -3.43 -16.09
N ASP A 170 26.96 -3.95 -16.71
CA ASP A 170 28.30 -4.00 -16.12
C ASP A 170 28.86 -2.59 -15.83
N ALA A 171 28.64 -1.63 -16.73
CA ALA A 171 29.01 -0.22 -16.50
C ALA A 171 28.18 0.40 -15.38
N MET A 172 26.86 0.15 -15.35
CA MET A 172 25.95 0.62 -14.30
C MET A 172 26.32 0.07 -12.91
N VAL A 173 26.76 -1.20 -12.82
CA VAL A 173 27.32 -1.78 -11.57
C VAL A 173 28.60 -1.04 -11.16
N THR A 174 29.46 -0.72 -12.13
CA THR A 174 30.74 -0.05 -11.88
C THR A 174 30.53 1.39 -11.40
N LEU A 175 29.54 2.08 -11.97
CA LEU A 175 29.07 3.41 -11.58
C LEU A 175 28.11 3.40 -10.36
N LYS A 176 27.92 2.24 -9.71
CA LYS A 176 27.06 2.09 -8.51
C LYS A 176 25.60 2.50 -8.73
N MET A 177 25.09 2.42 -9.96
CA MET A 177 23.69 2.64 -10.28
C MET A 177 22.80 1.44 -9.93
N ILE A 178 23.33 0.20 -10.06
CA ILE A 178 22.62 -1.03 -9.74
C ILE A 178 23.49 -1.99 -8.93
N ASP A 179 22.86 -2.90 -8.20
CA ASP A 179 23.51 -4.04 -7.55
C ASP A 179 23.54 -5.26 -8.50
N SER A 180 24.54 -6.14 -8.34
CA SER A 180 24.68 -7.36 -9.14
C SER A 180 24.00 -8.59 -8.55
N MET A 181 23.61 -8.54 -7.28
CA MET A 181 23.08 -9.65 -6.48
C MET A 181 21.56 -9.82 -6.60
N GLY A 182 20.87 -8.97 -7.35
CA GLY A 182 19.40 -9.07 -7.51
C GLY A 182 18.59 -8.62 -6.30
N TYR A 183 19.21 -7.93 -5.33
CA TYR A 183 18.51 -7.46 -4.14
C TYR A 183 17.54 -6.30 -4.39
N GLY A 184 17.55 -5.69 -5.59
CA GLY A 184 16.71 -4.55 -5.93
C GLY A 184 15.24 -4.75 -5.58
N ILE A 185 14.62 -5.77 -6.18
CA ILE A 185 13.21 -6.13 -5.94
C ILE A 185 12.95 -6.43 -4.46
N HIS A 186 13.84 -7.18 -3.80
CA HIS A 186 13.71 -7.48 -2.38
C HIS A 186 13.71 -6.22 -1.50
N LYS A 187 14.60 -5.25 -1.79
CA LYS A 187 14.65 -3.96 -1.10
C LYS A 187 13.38 -3.16 -1.33
N MET A 188 12.84 -3.14 -2.56
CA MET A 188 11.56 -2.48 -2.85
C MET A 188 10.42 -3.03 -1.98
N TYR A 189 10.33 -4.35 -1.87
CA TYR A 189 9.31 -5.02 -1.05
C TYR A 189 9.45 -4.66 0.43
N LYS A 190 10.68 -4.72 0.96
CA LYS A 190 10.96 -4.33 2.34
C LYS A 190 10.63 -2.87 2.63
N SER A 191 11.01 -1.95 1.72
CA SER A 191 10.69 -0.52 1.86
C SER A 191 9.19 -0.27 1.87
N GLN A 192 8.42 -0.90 0.97
CA GLN A 192 6.95 -0.79 0.97
C GLN A 192 6.32 -1.32 2.25
N MET A 193 6.74 -2.52 2.70
CA MET A 193 6.29 -3.11 3.96
C MET A 193 6.57 -2.21 5.16
N GLN A 194 7.78 -1.64 5.26
CA GLN A 194 8.18 -0.75 6.34
C GLN A 194 7.40 0.58 6.34
N ARG A 195 6.93 1.02 5.17
CA ARG A 195 6.07 2.18 4.99
C ARG A 195 4.58 1.83 4.98
N PHE A 196 4.23 0.58 5.26
CA PHE A 196 2.87 0.07 5.39
C PHE A 196 2.01 0.19 4.13
N PHE A 197 2.63 0.33 2.96
CA PHE A 197 1.94 0.42 1.68
C PHE A 197 1.83 -0.95 1.00
N PRO A 198 0.86 -1.15 0.09
CA PRO A 198 0.79 -2.34 -0.74
C PRO A 198 2.12 -2.62 -1.45
N LEU A 199 2.47 -3.89 -1.56
CA LEU A 199 3.75 -4.29 -2.14
C LEU A 199 3.80 -4.01 -3.65
N PRO A 200 5.02 -3.89 -4.22
CA PRO A 200 5.17 -3.67 -5.66
C PRO A 200 4.49 -4.75 -6.49
N ASP A 201 3.92 -4.39 -7.62
CA ASP A 201 3.07 -5.27 -8.43
C ASP A 201 3.53 -5.32 -9.88
N TYR A 202 3.72 -6.53 -10.40
CA TYR A 202 4.13 -6.80 -11.78
C TYR A 202 3.04 -7.49 -12.61
N SER A 203 1.84 -7.69 -12.04
CA SER A 203 0.75 -8.48 -12.65
C SER A 203 0.24 -7.98 -13.99
N LYS A 204 0.52 -6.71 -14.34
CA LYS A 204 0.19 -6.12 -15.64
C LYS A 204 1.26 -6.31 -16.71
N SER A 205 2.38 -6.95 -16.36
CA SER A 205 3.44 -7.26 -17.32
C SER A 205 2.97 -8.31 -18.33
N THR A 206 3.46 -8.18 -19.55
CA THR A 206 3.20 -9.09 -20.68
C THR A 206 4.51 -9.66 -21.21
N MET A 207 4.45 -10.40 -22.32
CA MET A 207 5.64 -10.89 -23.02
C MET A 207 6.43 -9.78 -23.74
N ASP A 208 5.83 -8.62 -23.96
CA ASP A 208 6.45 -7.53 -24.73
C ASP A 208 6.60 -6.24 -23.92
N GLU A 209 6.09 -6.21 -22.69
CA GLU A 209 6.16 -5.06 -21.80
C GLU A 209 6.24 -5.48 -20.33
N VAL A 210 7.22 -4.97 -19.59
CA VAL A 210 7.30 -5.09 -18.14
C VAL A 210 6.67 -3.85 -17.51
N VAL A 211 5.68 -4.07 -16.65
CA VAL A 211 4.96 -3.02 -15.93
C VAL A 211 5.14 -3.23 -14.43
N LEU A 212 5.75 -2.26 -13.76
CA LEU A 212 5.90 -2.21 -12.31
C LEU A 212 5.01 -1.11 -11.73
N GLU A 213 4.07 -1.48 -10.85
CA GLU A 213 3.29 -0.54 -10.06
C GLU A 213 3.84 -0.42 -8.62
N ILE A 214 4.12 0.81 -8.19
CA ILE A 214 4.56 1.17 -6.84
C ILE A 214 3.49 2.02 -6.18
N TYR A 215 2.93 1.52 -5.08
CA TYR A 215 1.82 2.15 -4.39
C TYR A 215 2.33 3.16 -3.34
N GLY A 216 1.79 4.37 -3.39
CA GLY A 216 1.93 5.42 -2.38
C GLY A 216 0.61 5.74 -1.67
N HIS A 217 -0.35 4.81 -1.70
CA HIS A 217 -1.62 4.90 -0.99
C HIS A 217 -2.09 3.49 -0.59
N THR A 218 -3.09 3.42 0.29
CA THR A 218 -3.71 2.16 0.71
C THR A 218 -4.72 1.66 -0.33
N ILE A 219 -4.71 0.35 -0.61
CA ILE A 219 -5.83 -0.34 -1.29
C ILE A 219 -6.87 -0.74 -0.24
N ASP A 220 -6.43 -1.47 0.79
CA ASP A 220 -7.22 -1.80 1.98
C ASP A 220 -6.57 -1.18 3.21
N GLU A 221 -7.26 -0.29 3.92
CA GLU A 221 -6.73 0.32 5.14
C GLU A 221 -6.41 -0.71 6.23
N ASN A 222 -7.11 -1.84 6.27
CA ASN A 222 -6.87 -2.89 7.25
C ASN A 222 -5.49 -3.52 7.05
N TYR A 223 -4.99 -3.59 5.81
CA TYR A 223 -3.62 -4.05 5.52
C TYR A 223 -2.61 -3.18 6.26
N SER A 224 -2.66 -1.87 6.02
CA SER A 224 -1.69 -0.92 6.60
C SER A 224 -1.83 -0.84 8.11
N LYS A 225 -3.05 -0.82 8.64
CA LYS A 225 -3.31 -0.85 10.10
C LYS A 225 -2.72 -2.11 10.71
N LEU A 226 -2.94 -3.27 10.10
CA LEU A 226 -2.41 -4.53 10.58
C LEU A 226 -0.88 -4.53 10.57
N LEU A 227 -0.23 -4.05 9.50
CA LEU A 227 1.24 -3.93 9.46
C LEU A 227 1.81 -3.01 10.55
N ILE A 228 1.12 -1.93 10.89
CA ILE A 228 1.52 -1.00 11.96
C ILE A 228 1.33 -1.66 13.33
N GLU A 229 0.15 -2.22 13.58
CA GLU A 229 -0.27 -2.74 14.88
C GLU A 229 0.42 -4.07 15.24
N LYS A 230 0.90 -4.80 14.23
CA LYS A 230 1.51 -6.13 14.34
C LYS A 230 2.90 -6.21 13.72
N LYS A 231 3.63 -5.09 13.71
CA LYS A 231 4.96 -4.96 13.10
C LYS A 231 5.96 -6.05 13.50
N ASP A 232 5.96 -6.45 14.78
CA ASP A 232 6.88 -7.47 15.30
C ASP A 232 6.40 -8.92 15.04
N ASP A 233 5.12 -9.10 14.70
CA ASP A 233 4.48 -10.41 14.48
C ASP A 233 4.41 -10.79 12.98
N ILE A 234 4.65 -9.82 12.09
CA ILE A 234 4.50 -9.94 10.63
C ILE A 234 5.88 -9.95 9.97
N ASP A 235 6.23 -11.09 9.38
CA ASP A 235 7.41 -11.20 8.52
C ASP A 235 7.08 -10.83 7.05
N LEU A 236 8.11 -10.77 6.21
CA LEU A 236 7.93 -10.44 4.78
C LEU A 236 7.01 -11.44 4.06
N THR A 237 7.04 -12.72 4.45
CA THR A 237 6.20 -13.75 3.84
C THR A 237 4.74 -13.48 4.18
N ASP A 238 4.44 -13.16 5.44
CA ASP A 238 3.10 -12.79 5.88
C ASP A 238 2.61 -11.53 5.15
N ALA A 239 3.47 -10.50 5.03
CA ALA A 239 3.15 -9.27 4.31
C ALA A 239 2.82 -9.53 2.83
N VAL A 240 3.56 -10.43 2.16
CA VAL A 240 3.28 -10.84 0.77
C VAL A 240 1.95 -11.58 0.66
N LEU A 241 1.64 -12.48 1.60
CA LEU A 241 0.38 -13.21 1.59
C LEU A 241 -0.82 -12.29 1.88
N LEU A 242 -0.67 -11.34 2.80
CA LEU A 242 -1.68 -10.32 3.09
C LEU A 242 -1.88 -9.37 1.90
N ASP A 243 -0.80 -9.02 1.20
CA ASP A 243 -0.87 -8.20 -0.01
C ASP A 243 -1.64 -8.92 -1.14
N LYS A 244 -1.46 -10.23 -1.28
CA LYS A 244 -2.28 -11.05 -2.18
C LYS A 244 -3.76 -11.00 -1.81
N VAL A 245 -4.08 -11.10 -0.51
CA VAL A 245 -5.47 -11.03 -0.04
C VAL A 245 -6.12 -9.67 -0.36
N GLN A 246 -5.47 -8.53 -0.08
CA GLN A 246 -6.05 -7.22 -0.41
C GLN A 246 -6.25 -7.03 -1.93
N LYS A 247 -5.36 -7.60 -2.75
CA LYS A 247 -5.45 -7.56 -4.22
C LYS A 247 -6.39 -8.63 -4.80
N SER A 248 -7.10 -9.37 -3.95
CA SER A 248 -7.99 -10.48 -4.35
C SER A 248 -7.29 -11.58 -5.17
N VAL A 249 -5.98 -11.77 -4.94
CA VAL A 249 -5.19 -12.85 -5.54
C VAL A 249 -5.34 -14.11 -4.67
N PRO A 250 -5.70 -15.26 -5.25
CA PRO A 250 -5.86 -16.50 -4.50
C PRO A 250 -4.59 -16.91 -3.74
N ILE A 251 -4.78 -17.34 -2.50
CA ILE A 251 -3.75 -17.98 -1.67
C ILE A 251 -4.08 -19.46 -1.48
N ASN A 252 -3.05 -20.30 -1.36
CA ASN A 252 -3.24 -21.73 -1.10
C ASN A 252 -3.72 -22.00 0.34
N ASP A 253 -4.17 -23.22 0.61
CA ASP A 253 -4.81 -23.55 1.90
C ASP A 253 -3.81 -23.49 3.08
N GLU A 254 -2.51 -23.70 2.82
CA GLU A 254 -1.44 -23.59 3.81
C GLU A 254 -1.21 -22.13 4.21
N ALA A 255 -1.08 -21.23 3.23
CA ALA A 255 -0.98 -19.79 3.44
C ALA A 255 -2.19 -19.25 4.18
N ALA A 256 -3.40 -19.67 3.79
CA ALA A 256 -4.64 -19.28 4.47
C ALA A 256 -4.66 -19.77 5.92
N ARG A 257 -4.24 -21.00 6.19
CA ARG A 257 -4.15 -21.56 7.55
C ARG A 257 -3.16 -20.77 8.41
N ARG A 258 -1.98 -20.44 7.86
CA ARG A 258 -0.96 -19.64 8.54
C ARG A 258 -1.50 -18.27 8.95
N LEU A 259 -2.09 -17.52 8.00
CA LEU A 259 -2.64 -16.20 8.28
C LEU A 259 -3.84 -16.25 9.25
N LYS A 260 -4.69 -17.28 9.16
CA LYS A 260 -5.81 -17.49 10.10
C LYS A 260 -5.36 -17.82 11.51
N GLN A 261 -4.33 -18.67 11.66
CA GLN A 261 -3.77 -19.00 12.97
C GLN A 261 -3.20 -17.76 13.67
N LYS A 262 -2.58 -16.85 12.91
CA LYS A 262 -2.15 -15.54 13.41
C LYS A 262 -3.29 -14.54 13.62
N GLY A 263 -4.50 -14.85 13.13
CA GLY A 263 -5.67 -13.97 13.21
C GLY A 263 -5.55 -12.72 12.34
N PHE A 264 -4.81 -12.81 11.24
CA PHE A 264 -4.56 -11.72 10.30
C PHE A 264 -5.59 -11.64 9.18
N ILE A 265 -6.28 -12.75 8.89
CA ILE A 265 -7.36 -12.81 7.91
C ILE A 265 -8.58 -13.55 8.46
N GLU A 266 -9.74 -13.20 7.92
CA GLU A 266 -11.04 -13.81 8.17
C GLU A 266 -11.67 -14.31 6.87
N GLY A 267 -12.85 -14.93 6.98
CA GLY A 267 -13.58 -15.46 5.82
C GLY A 267 -13.27 -16.92 5.49
N ARG A 268 -13.75 -17.37 4.33
CA ARG A 268 -13.66 -18.76 3.85
C ARG A 268 -13.35 -18.75 2.37
N LYS A 269 -12.61 -19.77 1.90
CA LYS A 269 -12.29 -19.95 0.48
C LYS A 269 -13.56 -19.80 -0.39
N PRO A 270 -13.53 -19.03 -1.49
CA PRO A 270 -12.39 -18.25 -2.00
C PRO A 270 -12.25 -16.84 -1.40
N ASN A 271 -13.20 -16.39 -0.59
CA ASN A 271 -13.32 -15.01 -0.12
C ASN A 271 -12.68 -14.82 1.27
N TYR A 272 -11.40 -14.48 1.26
CA TYR A 272 -10.67 -14.01 2.44
C TYR A 272 -10.61 -12.50 2.48
N PHE A 273 -10.58 -11.93 3.68
CA PHE A 273 -10.39 -10.49 3.89
C PHE A 273 -9.47 -10.27 5.09
N ILE A 274 -8.79 -9.13 5.12
CA ILE A 274 -7.87 -8.78 6.21
C ILE A 274 -8.69 -8.50 7.46
N SER A 275 -8.32 -9.14 8.56
CA SER A 275 -8.98 -8.98 9.85
C SER A 275 -8.88 -7.54 10.32
N SER A 276 -10.02 -6.89 10.56
CA SER A 276 -10.02 -5.60 11.21
C SER A 276 -9.86 -5.81 12.72
N GLN A 277 -8.93 -5.10 13.37
CA GLN A 277 -8.95 -5.02 14.84
C GLN A 277 -10.26 -4.39 15.32
N ILE A 278 -10.92 -3.57 14.50
CA ILE A 278 -12.28 -3.11 14.75
C ILE A 278 -13.22 -4.30 14.89
N ALA A 279 -13.18 -5.37 14.11
CA ALA A 279 -14.02 -6.56 14.34
C ALA A 279 -13.72 -7.24 15.68
N ARG A 280 -12.45 -7.41 16.10
CA ARG A 280 -12.12 -8.04 17.39
C ARG A 280 -12.34 -7.15 18.62
N ILE A 281 -12.04 -5.87 18.53
CA ILE A 281 -12.23 -4.88 19.61
C ILE A 281 -13.70 -4.46 19.65
N THR A 282 -14.41 -4.39 18.53
CA THR A 282 -15.86 -4.15 18.50
C THR A 282 -16.61 -5.43 18.82
N ASP A 283 -16.16 -6.64 18.50
CA ASP A 283 -16.79 -7.84 19.05
C ASP A 283 -16.52 -7.98 20.53
N LYS A 284 -15.30 -7.68 21.04
CA LYS A 284 -15.05 -7.75 22.48
C LYS A 284 -15.65 -6.56 23.26
N LYS A 285 -15.63 -5.34 22.73
CA LYS A 285 -16.26 -4.16 23.34
C LYS A 285 -17.75 -4.10 23.10
N ALA A 286 -18.27 -4.51 21.94
CA ALA A 286 -19.72 -4.63 21.73
C ALA A 286 -20.27 -5.91 22.37
N GLN A 287 -19.55 -7.03 22.50
CA GLN A 287 -19.98 -8.10 23.42
C GLN A 287 -19.87 -7.64 24.87
N TYR A 288 -18.86 -6.87 25.27
CA TYR A 288 -18.80 -6.32 26.63
C TYR A 288 -19.94 -5.31 26.90
N THR A 289 -20.22 -4.39 25.97
CA THR A 289 -21.29 -3.39 26.05
C THR A 289 -22.68 -4.01 25.87
N ARG A 290 -22.85 -5.02 25.00
CA ARG A 290 -24.09 -5.81 24.92
C ARG A 290 -24.27 -6.68 26.16
N ASN A 291 -23.25 -7.35 26.67
CA ASN A 291 -23.36 -8.19 27.86
C ASN A 291 -23.45 -7.39 29.17
N LYS A 292 -23.00 -6.12 29.19
CA LYS A 292 -23.18 -5.21 30.33
C LYS A 292 -24.48 -4.40 30.23
N GLY A 293 -25.05 -4.31 29.02
CA GLY A 293 -26.20 -3.46 28.68
C GLY A 293 -25.85 -1.98 28.60
N LEU A 294 -26.66 -1.23 27.86
CA LEU A 294 -26.65 0.24 27.99
C LEU A 294 -27.08 0.61 29.40
N ASP A 295 -26.43 1.65 29.95
CA ASP A 295 -26.80 2.22 31.24
C ASP A 295 -28.27 2.68 31.21
N THR A 296 -28.98 2.49 32.32
CA THR A 296 -30.40 2.80 32.48
C THR A 296 -30.67 4.27 32.13
N GLU A 297 -29.78 5.18 32.53
CA GLU A 297 -29.91 6.62 32.24
C GLU A 297 -29.80 6.94 30.75
N LEU A 298 -28.95 6.22 30.01
CA LEU A 298 -28.84 6.38 28.56
C LEU A 298 -30.12 5.87 27.86
N LEU A 299 -30.69 4.76 28.32
CA LEU A 299 -31.94 4.23 27.80
C LEU A 299 -33.12 5.19 28.03
N LYS A 300 -33.20 5.82 29.22
CA LYS A 300 -34.17 6.88 29.51
C LYS A 300 -34.03 8.07 28.55
N SER A 301 -32.79 8.45 28.22
CA SER A 301 -32.52 9.58 27.32
C SER A 301 -33.06 9.36 25.90
N PHE A 302 -33.06 8.11 25.39
CA PHE A 302 -33.65 7.80 24.09
C PHE A 302 -35.16 8.00 24.08
N ILE A 303 -35.85 7.59 25.15
CA ILE A 303 -37.30 7.81 25.30
C ILE A 303 -37.60 9.32 25.34
N LEU A 304 -36.85 10.09 26.12
CA LEU A 304 -37.04 11.55 26.21
C LEU A 304 -36.80 12.23 24.86
N ARG A 305 -35.73 11.85 24.15
CA ARG A 305 -35.42 12.41 22.83
C ARG A 305 -36.52 12.08 21.80
N HIS A 306 -37.05 10.87 21.83
CA HIS A 306 -38.17 10.47 20.97
C HIS A 306 -39.41 11.33 21.25
N ILE A 307 -39.73 11.57 22.53
CA ILE A 307 -40.83 12.44 22.94
C ILE A 307 -40.57 13.89 22.53
N ASP A 308 -39.33 14.39 22.67
CA ASP A 308 -38.98 15.76 22.27
C ASP A 308 -39.13 15.97 20.75
N ILE A 309 -38.85 14.95 19.93
CA ILE A 309 -38.97 15.02 18.45
C ILE A 309 -40.43 14.82 18.00
N HIS A 310 -41.15 13.87 18.58
CA HIS A 310 -42.45 13.41 18.08
C HIS A 310 -43.64 13.84 18.95
N GLY A 311 -43.40 14.53 20.06
CA GLY A 311 -44.40 15.02 21.02
C GLY A 311 -44.91 13.96 21.99
N TYR A 312 -44.92 12.67 21.62
CA TYR A 312 -45.30 11.56 22.49
C TYR A 312 -44.62 10.25 22.07
N ALA A 313 -44.68 9.24 22.94
CA ALA A 313 -44.20 7.88 22.65
C ALA A 313 -45.25 6.83 23.07
N THR A 314 -45.56 5.90 22.18
CA THR A 314 -46.40 4.73 22.48
C THR A 314 -45.55 3.57 23.01
N ARG A 315 -46.18 2.58 23.67
CA ARG A 315 -45.47 1.37 24.10
C ARG A 315 -44.79 0.65 22.94
N LYS A 316 -45.46 0.56 21.79
CA LYS A 316 -44.94 -0.12 20.60
C LYS A 316 -43.67 0.57 20.08
N GLU A 317 -43.68 1.89 19.99
CA GLU A 317 -42.51 2.68 19.55
C GLU A 317 -41.35 2.59 20.54
N ILE A 318 -41.63 2.57 21.85
CA ILE A 318 -40.57 2.39 22.88
C ILE A 318 -39.96 0.99 22.80
N ASP A 319 -40.77 -0.05 22.61
CA ASP A 319 -40.28 -1.41 22.41
C ASP A 319 -39.43 -1.49 21.12
N GLU A 320 -39.91 -0.94 20.00
CA GLU A 320 -39.15 -0.89 18.75
C GLU A 320 -37.82 -0.13 18.89
N LEU A 321 -37.80 0.96 19.67
CA LEU A 321 -36.62 1.79 19.90
C LEU A 321 -35.56 1.10 20.77
N LEU A 322 -35.97 0.26 21.73
CA LEU A 322 -35.09 -0.23 22.79
C LEU A 322 -34.82 -1.75 22.76
N MET A 323 -35.66 -2.55 22.10
CA MET A 323 -35.54 -4.02 22.11
C MET A 323 -34.23 -4.54 21.50
N ASP A 324 -33.71 -3.86 20.47
CA ASP A 324 -32.43 -4.15 19.83
C ASP A 324 -31.22 -3.64 20.63
N LYS A 325 -31.46 -2.81 21.66
CA LYS A 325 -30.45 -2.20 22.54
C LYS A 325 -30.28 -2.91 23.87
N MET A 326 -31.09 -3.95 24.13
CA MET A 326 -31.01 -4.75 25.34
C MET A 326 -29.93 -5.84 25.25
N PRO A 327 -29.39 -6.32 26.39
CA PRO A 327 -28.36 -7.34 26.39
C PRO A 327 -28.72 -8.65 25.69
N ASP A 328 -27.73 -9.23 25.00
CA ASP A 328 -27.90 -10.47 24.23
C ASP A 328 -28.22 -11.70 25.11
N TYR A 329 -27.82 -11.69 26.39
CA TYR A 329 -28.16 -12.74 27.35
C TYR A 329 -29.62 -12.72 27.82
N MET A 330 -30.35 -11.62 27.56
CA MET A 330 -31.76 -11.50 27.97
C MET A 330 -32.68 -12.10 26.92
N ASP A 331 -33.57 -12.99 27.35
CA ASP A 331 -34.67 -13.45 26.52
C ASP A 331 -35.71 -12.32 26.26
N GLU A 332 -36.59 -12.51 25.29
CA GLU A 332 -37.58 -11.49 24.89
C GLU A 332 -38.47 -11.03 26.06
N LYS A 333 -38.78 -11.93 27.00
CA LYS A 333 -39.61 -11.64 28.18
C LYS A 333 -38.85 -10.81 29.21
N GLN A 334 -37.57 -11.10 29.42
CA GLN A 334 -36.67 -10.36 30.28
C GLN A 334 -36.40 -8.94 29.75
N ARG A 335 -36.22 -8.81 28.42
CA ARG A 335 -36.07 -7.51 27.75
C ARG A 335 -37.31 -6.63 27.94
N LYS A 336 -38.50 -7.17 27.67
CA LYS A 336 -39.78 -6.47 27.88
C LYS A 336 -39.97 -6.04 29.35
N LYS A 337 -39.67 -6.92 30.30
CA LYS A 337 -39.74 -6.60 31.73
C LYS A 337 -38.79 -5.47 32.13
N LYS A 338 -37.59 -5.42 31.55
CA LYS A 338 -36.63 -4.34 31.80
C LYS A 338 -37.12 -3.01 31.23
N ILE A 339 -37.70 -3.02 30.03
CA ILE A 339 -38.35 -1.82 29.44
C ILE A 339 -39.50 -1.34 30.31
N ASP A 340 -40.32 -2.26 30.84
CA ASP A 340 -41.39 -1.92 31.78
C ASP A 340 -40.87 -1.24 33.04
N ASN A 341 -39.79 -1.76 33.63
CA ASN A 341 -39.16 -1.14 34.80
C ASN A 341 -38.64 0.26 34.49
N ILE A 342 -38.04 0.48 33.31
CA ILE A 342 -37.54 1.81 32.89
C ILE A 342 -38.71 2.80 32.76
N ILE A 343 -39.79 2.41 32.08
CA ILE A 343 -40.97 3.27 31.93
C ILE A 343 -41.61 3.54 33.30
N GLN A 344 -41.67 2.54 34.18
CA GLN A 344 -42.19 2.70 35.53
C GLN A 344 -41.34 3.65 36.37
N ASP A 345 -40.02 3.59 36.24
CA ASP A 345 -39.07 4.47 36.95
C ASP A 345 -39.16 5.92 36.47
N MET A 346 -39.44 6.15 35.17
CA MET A 346 -39.64 7.49 34.63
C MET A 346 -41.05 8.06 34.91
N ARG A 347 -42.02 7.19 35.24
CA ARG A 347 -43.43 7.56 35.38
C ARG A 347 -43.65 8.40 36.62
N GLY A 348 -44.22 9.59 36.43
CA GLY A 348 -44.54 10.51 37.52
C GLY A 348 -43.45 11.55 37.78
N ASP A 349 -42.20 11.21 37.48
CA ASP A 349 -41.06 12.13 37.61
C ASP A 349 -40.74 12.82 36.28
N THR A 350 -40.56 12.07 35.19
CA THR A 350 -40.10 12.62 33.91
C THR A 350 -41.12 12.50 32.78
N ILE A 351 -42.00 11.49 32.83
CA ILE A 351 -43.04 11.27 31.82
C ILE A 351 -44.42 11.03 32.46
N LEU A 352 -45.47 11.42 31.74
CA LEU A 352 -46.87 11.24 32.09
C LEU A 352 -47.59 10.44 31.00
N ASN A 353 -48.49 9.54 31.40
CA ASN A 353 -49.36 8.84 30.46
C ASN A 353 -50.64 9.65 30.24
N ILE A 354 -50.85 10.13 29.02
CA ILE A 354 -52.08 10.81 28.59
C ILE A 354 -53.03 9.88 27.82
N GLY A 355 -52.64 8.62 27.60
CA GLY A 355 -53.46 7.58 26.98
C GLY A 355 -54.18 6.68 27.99
N ASN A 356 -54.95 5.71 27.49
CA ASN A 356 -55.60 4.70 28.34
C ASN A 356 -54.59 3.61 28.75
N ARG A 357 -54.85 2.90 29.85
CA ARG A 357 -53.99 1.82 30.38
C ARG A 357 -53.69 0.71 29.37
N LYS A 358 -54.61 0.45 28.43
CA LYS A 358 -54.41 -0.52 27.34
C LYS A 358 -53.60 0.02 26.15
N VAL A 359 -53.58 1.34 25.95
CA VAL A 359 -52.88 2.01 24.83
C VAL A 359 -52.20 3.25 25.39
N PRO A 360 -51.07 3.10 26.11
CA PRO A 360 -50.42 4.21 26.77
C PRO A 360 -49.79 5.15 25.74
N LYS A 361 -49.87 6.46 26.02
CA LYS A 361 -49.21 7.53 25.29
C LYS A 361 -48.43 8.36 26.29
N TRP A 362 -47.11 8.26 26.24
CA TRP A 362 -46.21 8.93 27.17
C TRP A 362 -45.78 10.28 26.61
N VAL A 363 -45.93 11.33 27.41
CA VAL A 363 -45.44 12.69 27.11
C VAL A 363 -44.52 13.15 28.23
N LYS A 364 -43.68 14.13 27.94
CA LYS A 364 -42.80 14.73 28.94
C LYS A 364 -43.63 15.43 30.00
N LYS A 365 -43.27 15.25 31.27
CA LYS A 365 -43.86 16.05 32.34
C LYS A 365 -43.28 17.46 32.25
N ASN A 366 -44.11 18.44 31.93
CA ASN A 366 -43.73 19.84 32.08
C ASN A 366 -43.75 20.15 33.58
N ASN A 367 -42.65 20.67 34.12
CA ASN A 367 -42.60 21.22 35.47
C ASN A 367 -43.47 22.48 35.56
#